data_AF-A0A1Y0MZL4-F1
#
_entry.id   AF-A0A1Y0MZL4-F1
#
_cell.length_a   1.000
_cell.length_b   1.000
_cell.length_c   1.000
_cell.angle_alpha   90.00
_cell.angle_beta   90.00
_cell.angle_gamma   90.00
#
_symmetry.space_group_name_H-M   'P 1'
#
loop_
_entity.id
_entity.type
_entity.pdbx_description
1 polymer ?
#
loop_
_entity_poly.entity_id
_entity_poly.type
_entity_poly.pdbx_seq_one_letter_code
_entity_poly.pdbx_strand_id
1 'polypeptide(L)'
;MNFKNIVILLFATILFSCENNEAIIDSDNLLIGFWVAPVYDGVTTTFNRGSSLPNEAYGISFTENGDFIEHTSGWCGTPPLSFFDIEGSFELENTLIRISTQSYPTNYAWRIVSLTESELVVKRELTAQEIDHRSLMDLFNEIQNLSYSVSCSDSGDWLFTAYGAKACGGPQGFIAYSSLIDTVSFLEKIETYTQAEKDFNLKYGVVSDCSIPTAPISVECQNSYPILKY
;
A
#
# COMPACT_ATOMS: atom_id res chain seq x y z
N MET A 1 -23.03 4.49 76.92
CA MET A 1 -22.51 5.81 76.51
C MET A 1 -21.04 5.87 76.90
N ASN A 2 -20.01 5.89 76.05
CA ASN A 2 -19.86 5.80 74.61
C ASN A 2 -18.44 5.24 74.37
N PHE A 3 -18.31 4.11 73.67
CA PHE A 3 -17.03 3.62 73.16
C PHE A 3 -16.63 4.51 71.97
N LYS A 4 -15.50 5.20 72.08
CA LYS A 4 -14.99 6.09 71.04
C LYS A 4 -14.15 5.26 70.07
N ASN A 5 -14.77 4.86 68.95
CA ASN A 5 -14.13 4.13 67.86
C ASN A 5 -12.94 4.91 67.30
N ILE A 6 -11.74 4.35 67.42
CA ILE A 6 -10.54 4.81 66.71
C ILE A 6 -10.54 4.06 65.38
N VAL A 7 -10.99 4.74 64.32
CA VAL A 7 -10.93 4.23 62.95
C VAL A 7 -9.48 4.38 62.48
N ILE A 8 -8.75 3.27 62.43
CA ILE A 8 -7.44 3.19 61.79
C ILE A 8 -7.69 3.23 60.28
N LEU A 9 -7.43 4.39 59.67
CA LEU A 9 -7.47 4.57 58.23
C LEU A 9 -6.23 3.87 57.64
N LEU A 10 -6.40 2.63 57.18
CA LEU A 10 -5.38 1.88 56.46
C LEU A 10 -5.24 2.50 55.06
N PHE A 11 -4.28 3.43 54.91
CA PHE A 11 -3.94 4.02 53.62
C PHE A 11 -3.18 2.96 52.82
N ALA A 12 -3.92 2.16 52.05
CA ALA A 12 -3.34 1.23 51.09
C ALA A 12 -2.71 2.04 49.95
N THR A 13 -1.41 2.30 50.07
CA THR A 13 -0.59 2.80 48.97
C THR A 13 -0.56 1.72 47.88
N ILE A 14 -1.40 1.89 46.87
CA ILE A 14 -1.34 1.11 45.64
C ILE A 14 -0.05 1.55 44.94
N LEU A 15 1.04 0.83 45.20
CA LEU A 15 2.21 0.87 44.35
C LEU A 15 1.78 0.27 43.01
N PHE A 16 1.43 1.12 42.05
CA PHE A 16 1.51 0.76 40.64
C PHE A 16 2.99 0.46 40.37
N SER A 17 3.36 -0.80 40.50
CA SER A 17 4.59 -1.31 39.91
C SER A 17 4.39 -1.22 38.40
N CYS A 18 4.83 -0.13 37.78
CA CYS A 18 5.16 -0.16 36.36
C CYS A 18 6.31 -1.16 36.25
N GLU A 19 5.98 -2.40 35.88
CA GLU A 19 6.95 -3.35 35.37
C GLU A 19 7.49 -2.73 34.08
N ASN A 20 8.61 -2.00 34.20
CA ASN A 20 9.41 -1.61 33.06
C ASN A 20 10.00 -2.89 32.50
N ASN A 21 9.23 -3.58 31.67
CA ASN A 21 9.72 -4.72 30.93
C ASN A 21 10.66 -4.14 29.86
N GLU A 22 11.95 -4.04 30.21
CA GLU A 22 12.97 -3.58 29.28
C GLU A 22 13.00 -4.53 28.08
N ALA A 23 12.96 -3.97 26.87
CA ALA A 23 13.06 -4.77 25.66
C ALA A 23 14.44 -5.44 25.62
N ILE A 24 14.46 -6.76 25.44
CA ILE A 24 15.71 -7.50 25.26
C ILE A 24 16.29 -7.12 23.89
N ILE A 25 17.53 -6.65 23.89
CA ILE A 25 18.26 -6.26 22.67
C ILE A 25 19.30 -7.33 22.40
N ASP A 26 19.23 -7.92 21.21
CA ASP A 26 20.30 -8.75 20.66
C ASP A 26 21.40 -7.84 20.10
N SER A 27 22.59 -7.91 20.70
CA SER A 27 23.74 -7.10 20.28
C SER A 27 24.36 -7.55 18.96
N ASP A 28 24.16 -8.79 18.56
CA ASP A 28 24.72 -9.37 17.34
C ASP A 28 23.80 -9.10 16.14
N ASN A 29 22.49 -9.03 16.37
CA ASN A 29 21.52 -8.67 15.35
C ASN A 29 20.36 -7.81 15.90
N LEU A 30 20.50 -6.49 15.73
CA LEU A 30 19.47 -5.52 16.14
C LEU A 30 18.09 -5.76 15.53
N LEU A 31 17.95 -6.52 14.43
CA LEU A 31 16.63 -6.79 13.84
C LEU A 31 15.79 -7.72 14.74
N ILE A 32 16.44 -8.59 15.51
CA ILE A 32 15.78 -9.56 16.39
C ILE A 32 15.03 -8.83 17.50
N GLY A 33 13.82 -9.31 17.80
CA GLY A 33 12.93 -8.76 18.83
C GLY A 33 11.57 -8.34 18.29
N PHE A 34 10.89 -7.50 19.06
CA PHE A 34 9.52 -7.04 18.79
C PHE A 34 9.53 -5.61 18.28
N TRP A 35 8.73 -5.35 17.24
CA TRP A 35 8.59 -4.07 16.58
C TRP A 35 7.10 -3.69 16.50
N VAL A 36 6.73 -2.59 17.13
CA VAL A 36 5.34 -2.23 17.43
C VAL A 36 5.06 -0.78 17.07
N ALA A 37 3.79 -0.37 17.18
CA ALA A 37 3.34 1.00 16.96
C ALA A 37 3.82 1.59 15.61
N PRO A 38 3.47 0.94 14.47
CA PRO A 38 3.92 1.40 13.17
C PRO A 38 3.41 2.81 12.86
N VAL A 39 4.30 3.66 12.35
CA VAL A 39 3.99 4.97 11.78
C VAL A 39 4.24 4.90 10.27
N TYR A 40 3.21 5.17 9.49
CA TYR A 40 3.27 5.14 8.03
C TYR A 40 3.51 6.55 7.48
N ASP A 41 4.58 6.71 6.70
CA ASP A 41 4.90 7.95 5.98
C ASP A 41 5.30 7.63 4.55
N GLY A 42 4.39 7.90 3.60
CA GLY A 42 4.59 7.62 2.18
C GLY A 42 4.88 6.14 1.90
N VAL A 43 6.13 5.85 1.56
CA VAL A 43 6.60 4.48 1.24
C VAL A 43 7.34 3.80 2.39
N THR A 44 7.52 4.50 3.50
CA THR A 44 8.23 4.00 4.68
C THR A 44 7.29 3.69 5.82
N THR A 45 7.64 2.65 6.57
CA THR A 45 7.01 2.31 7.85
C THR A 45 8.09 2.36 8.92
N THR A 46 7.83 3.10 9.99
CA THR A 46 8.71 3.19 11.15
C THR A 46 8.07 2.42 12.30
N PHE A 47 8.81 1.49 12.89
CA PHE A 47 8.41 0.74 14.06
C PHE A 47 9.25 1.13 15.27
N ASN A 48 8.64 1.09 16.45
CA ASN A 48 9.33 1.22 17.72
C ASN A 48 9.66 -0.15 18.29
N ARG A 49 10.79 -0.27 18.98
CA ARG A 49 11.10 -1.50 19.72
C ARG A 49 10.09 -1.70 20.86
N GLY A 50 9.57 -2.91 20.96
CA GLY A 50 8.71 -3.36 22.06
C GLY A 50 9.38 -4.46 22.89
N SER A 51 8.87 -4.67 24.10
CA SER A 51 9.23 -5.84 24.93
C SER A 51 8.44 -7.09 24.57
N SER A 52 7.28 -6.93 23.92
CA SER A 52 6.39 -8.00 23.45
C SER A 52 5.47 -7.48 22.34
N LEU A 53 4.75 -8.37 21.67
CA LEU A 53 3.62 -7.97 20.81
C LEU A 53 2.47 -7.41 21.69
N PRO A 54 1.80 -6.33 21.26
CA PRO A 54 0.64 -5.79 21.96
C PRO A 54 -0.58 -6.71 21.77
N ASN A 55 -1.57 -6.70 22.67
CA ASN A 55 -2.77 -7.54 22.53
C ASN A 55 -3.82 -6.97 21.57
N GLU A 56 -3.85 -5.63 21.42
CA GLU A 56 -4.91 -4.90 20.72
C GLU A 56 -4.34 -3.84 19.75
N ALA A 57 -3.16 -4.08 19.18
CA ALA A 57 -2.55 -3.16 18.21
C ALA A 57 -1.69 -3.94 17.20
N TYR A 58 -1.24 -3.31 16.12
CA TYR A 58 -0.34 -3.98 15.18
C TYR A 58 1.07 -4.13 15.75
N GLY A 59 1.71 -5.25 15.46
CA GLY A 59 3.13 -5.48 15.77
C GLY A 59 3.70 -6.64 14.97
N ILE A 60 5.02 -6.71 14.90
CA ILE A 60 5.75 -7.81 14.25
C ILE A 60 6.90 -8.28 15.15
N SER A 61 7.36 -9.51 14.96
CA SER A 61 8.57 -10.01 15.60
C SER A 61 9.46 -10.81 14.66
N PHE A 62 10.76 -10.76 14.93
CA PHE A 62 11.79 -11.55 14.26
C PHE A 62 12.56 -12.33 15.33
N THR A 63 12.77 -13.63 15.14
CA THR A 63 13.51 -14.50 16.07
C THR A 63 14.84 -14.98 15.47
N GLU A 64 15.79 -15.38 16.32
CA GLU A 64 17.10 -15.90 15.88
C GLU A 64 17.00 -17.14 15.00
N ASN A 65 15.92 -17.93 15.14
CA ASN A 65 15.71 -19.15 14.36
C ASN A 65 15.15 -18.89 12.95
N GLY A 66 14.90 -17.62 12.59
CA GLY A 66 14.31 -17.23 11.32
C GLY A 66 12.78 -17.21 11.32
N ASP A 67 12.13 -17.29 12.49
CA ASP A 67 10.68 -17.19 12.59
C ASP A 67 10.23 -15.73 12.54
N PHE A 68 9.08 -15.51 11.91
CA PHE A 68 8.42 -14.22 11.80
C PHE A 68 6.99 -14.33 12.32
N ILE A 69 6.55 -13.35 13.11
CA ILE A 69 5.15 -13.23 13.53
C ILE A 69 4.65 -11.84 13.16
N GLU A 70 3.48 -11.78 12.54
CA GLU A 70 2.70 -10.56 12.35
C GLU A 70 1.44 -10.61 13.21
N HIS A 71 1.34 -9.72 14.19
CA HIS A 71 0.15 -9.53 15.01
C HIS A 71 -0.74 -8.46 14.39
N THR A 72 -1.94 -8.84 13.98
CA THR A 72 -2.83 -7.99 13.18
C THR A 72 -4.30 -8.29 13.42
N SER A 73 -5.16 -7.33 13.10
CA SER A 73 -6.61 -7.53 13.02
C SER A 73 -7.09 -7.90 11.61
N GLY A 74 -6.16 -8.09 10.67
CA GLY A 74 -6.47 -8.27 9.25
C GLY A 74 -7.00 -7.02 8.56
N TRP A 75 -7.60 -7.19 7.38
CA TRP A 75 -8.14 -6.10 6.57
C TRP A 75 -9.63 -5.87 6.85
N CYS A 76 -10.01 -4.61 7.07
CA CYS A 76 -11.38 -4.08 7.18
C CYS A 76 -12.32 -4.67 8.25
N GLY A 77 -11.89 -4.75 9.51
CA GLY A 77 -12.78 -5.06 10.65
C GLY A 77 -13.67 -3.87 11.06
N THR A 78 -14.95 -4.12 11.33
CA THR A 78 -15.83 -3.14 12.00
C THR A 78 -15.65 -3.33 13.51
N PRO A 79 -15.40 -2.26 14.31
CA PRO A 79 -15.17 -2.42 15.75
C PRO A 79 -16.28 -3.19 16.49
N PRO A 80 -15.94 -3.98 17.52
CA PRO A 80 -14.61 -4.17 18.09
C PRO A 80 -13.69 -5.04 17.20
N LEU A 81 -12.42 -4.65 17.10
CA LEU A 81 -11.42 -5.40 16.33
C LEU A 81 -10.95 -6.61 17.15
N SER A 82 -10.81 -7.75 16.49
CA SER A 82 -10.14 -8.93 17.04
C SER A 82 -8.77 -9.05 16.41
N PHE A 83 -7.75 -9.30 17.23
CA PHE A 83 -6.38 -9.49 16.78
C PHE A 83 -5.99 -10.98 16.81
N PHE A 84 -5.06 -11.35 15.94
CA PHE A 84 -4.53 -12.70 15.81
C PHE A 84 -3.11 -12.64 15.25
N ASP A 85 -2.38 -13.75 15.40
CA ASP A 85 -1.02 -13.90 14.90
C ASP A 85 -1.02 -14.62 13.55
N ILE A 86 -0.27 -14.07 12.61
CA ILE A 86 0.09 -14.71 11.36
C ILE A 86 1.54 -15.18 11.50
N GLU A 87 1.73 -16.49 11.50
CA GLU A 87 3.05 -17.11 11.54
C GLU A 87 3.69 -17.13 10.14
N GLY A 88 5.02 -16.98 10.12
CA GLY A 88 5.83 -17.00 8.94
C GLY A 88 7.31 -17.23 9.25
N SER A 89 8.14 -17.03 8.24
CA SER A 89 9.59 -17.04 8.34
C SER A 89 10.18 -15.82 7.66
N PHE A 90 11.42 -15.50 8.01
CA PHE A 90 12.18 -14.45 7.34
C PHE A 90 13.61 -14.87 7.04
N GLU A 91 14.17 -14.26 6.00
CA GLU A 91 15.60 -14.31 5.68
C GLU A 91 16.12 -12.88 5.52
N LEU A 92 17.25 -12.58 6.16
CA LEU A 92 17.94 -11.29 6.04
C LEU A 92 19.18 -11.42 5.17
N GLU A 93 19.20 -10.70 4.05
CA GLU A 93 20.37 -10.57 3.18
C GLU A 93 20.75 -9.08 3.04
N ASN A 94 21.84 -8.68 3.70
CA ASN A 94 22.25 -7.28 3.86
C ASN A 94 21.14 -6.42 4.50
N THR A 95 20.41 -5.65 3.70
CA THR A 95 19.28 -4.82 4.14
C THR A 95 17.93 -5.34 3.66
N LEU A 96 17.91 -6.46 2.92
CA LEU A 96 16.69 -7.02 2.36
C LEU A 96 16.16 -8.13 3.29
N ILE A 97 15.00 -7.88 3.88
CA ILE A 97 14.23 -8.84 4.66
C ILE A 97 13.24 -9.50 3.70
N ARG A 98 13.39 -10.79 3.43
CA ARG A 98 12.40 -11.60 2.71
C ARG A 98 11.50 -12.26 3.73
N ILE A 99 10.19 -12.11 3.58
CA ILE A 99 9.19 -12.63 4.52
C ILE A 99 8.27 -13.57 3.77
N SER A 100 8.05 -14.75 4.35
CA SER A 100 7.10 -15.74 3.87
C SER A 100 6.08 -16.01 4.96
N THR A 101 4.78 -15.87 4.67
CA THR A 101 3.71 -16.09 5.65
C THR A 101 2.70 -17.13 5.17
N GLN A 102 1.89 -17.63 6.10
CA GLN A 102 0.79 -18.54 5.79
C GLN A 102 -0.47 -17.83 5.27
N SER A 103 -0.47 -16.50 5.23
CA SER A 103 -1.60 -15.67 4.75
C SER A 103 -1.25 -14.94 3.47
N TYR A 104 -2.23 -14.36 2.78
CA TYR A 104 -1.97 -13.49 1.64
C TYR A 104 -1.61 -12.07 2.11
N PRO A 105 -0.54 -11.43 1.59
CA PRO A 105 0.41 -11.95 0.61
C PRO A 105 1.37 -12.98 1.21
N THR A 106 1.55 -14.11 0.51
CA THR A 106 2.37 -15.23 1.02
C THR A 106 3.85 -14.93 1.03
N ASN A 107 4.33 -14.11 0.10
CA ASN A 107 5.72 -13.73 0.01
C ASN A 107 5.82 -12.24 -0.29
N TYR A 108 6.65 -11.54 0.47
CA TYR A 108 6.96 -10.14 0.24
C TYR A 108 8.35 -9.83 0.81
N ALA A 109 8.87 -8.66 0.49
CA ALA A 109 10.16 -8.24 1.01
C ALA A 109 10.13 -6.78 1.43
N TRP A 110 10.92 -6.48 2.45
CA TRP A 110 11.17 -5.14 2.96
C TRP A 110 12.65 -4.83 2.89
N ARG A 111 12.96 -3.57 2.62
CA ARG A 111 14.31 -3.06 2.70
C ARG A 111 14.45 -2.17 3.92
N ILE A 112 15.42 -2.50 4.77
CA ILE A 112 15.82 -1.67 5.90
C ILE A 112 16.38 -0.36 5.36
N VAL A 113 15.75 0.74 5.77
CA VAL A 113 16.19 2.12 5.51
C VAL A 113 17.09 2.59 6.67
N SER A 114 16.70 2.28 7.90
CA SER A 114 17.46 2.54 9.12
C SER A 114 17.11 1.49 10.18
N LEU A 115 18.07 1.12 11.01
CA LEU A 115 17.89 0.19 12.12
C LEU A 115 18.73 0.66 13.31
N THR A 116 18.08 0.90 14.44
CA THR A 116 18.71 1.26 15.71
C THR A 116 18.21 0.36 16.84
N GLU A 117 18.72 0.57 18.05
CA GLU A 117 18.22 -0.09 19.26
C GLU A 117 16.75 0.25 19.56
N SER A 118 16.19 1.33 19.02
CA SER A 118 14.82 1.77 19.36
C SER A 118 13.87 1.84 18.17
N GLU A 119 14.40 1.91 16.94
CA GLU A 119 13.60 2.13 15.74
C GLU A 119 14.03 1.22 14.58
N LEU A 120 13.04 0.68 13.88
CA LEU A 120 13.20 -0.03 12.61
C LEU A 120 12.42 0.74 11.55
N VAL A 121 13.14 1.30 10.57
CA VAL A 121 12.53 1.97 9.43
C VAL A 121 12.70 1.08 8.21
N VAL A 122 11.59 0.65 7.63
CA VAL A 122 11.56 -0.19 6.44
C VAL A 122 10.77 0.46 5.32
N LYS A 123 11.03 0.03 4.09
CA LYS A 123 10.16 0.27 2.94
C LYS A 123 9.87 -1.04 2.23
N ARG A 124 8.72 -1.12 1.56
CA ARG A 124 8.41 -2.28 0.72
C ARG A 124 9.40 -2.39 -0.45
N GLU A 125 9.96 -3.56 -0.64
CA GLU A 125 10.72 -3.87 -1.85
C GLU A 125 9.74 -4.26 -2.95
N LEU A 126 9.79 -3.53 -4.07
CA LEU A 126 8.96 -3.80 -5.23
C LEU A 126 9.69 -4.75 -6.18
N THR A 127 8.92 -5.66 -6.78
CA THR A 127 9.41 -6.44 -7.91
C THR A 127 9.65 -5.54 -9.12
N ALA A 128 10.49 -5.99 -10.07
CA ALA A 128 10.69 -5.28 -11.33
C ALA A 128 9.35 -5.04 -12.07
N GLN A 129 8.43 -6.01 -12.01
CA GLN A 129 7.10 -5.88 -12.61
C GLN A 129 6.28 -4.77 -11.97
N GLU A 130 6.29 -4.65 -10.64
CA GLU A 130 5.56 -3.58 -9.95
C GLU A 130 6.15 -2.20 -10.22
N ILE A 131 7.47 -2.10 -10.38
CA ILE A 131 8.16 -0.85 -10.75
C ILE A 131 7.75 -0.43 -12.16
N ASP A 132 7.79 -1.35 -13.12
CA ASP A 132 7.40 -1.08 -14.50
C ASP A 132 5.90 -0.74 -14.59
N HIS A 133 5.05 -1.47 -13.86
CA HIS A 133 3.62 -1.19 -13.79
C HIS A 133 3.34 0.19 -13.19
N ARG A 134 4.10 0.61 -12.16
CA ARG A 134 3.99 1.97 -11.62
C ARG A 134 4.33 3.03 -12.68
N SER A 135 5.38 2.80 -13.45
CA SER A 135 5.78 3.70 -14.54
C SER A 135 4.69 3.83 -15.61
N LEU A 136 3.98 2.73 -15.92
CA LEU A 136 2.80 2.76 -16.79
C LEU A 136 1.66 3.61 -16.21
N MET A 137 1.37 3.44 -14.91
CA MET A 137 0.33 4.22 -14.25
C MET A 137 0.66 5.70 -14.23
N ASP A 138 1.93 6.08 -14.06
CA ASP A 138 2.37 7.47 -14.11
C ASP A 138 2.09 8.10 -15.49
N LEU A 139 2.42 7.39 -16.58
CA LEU A 139 2.07 7.82 -17.95
C LEU A 139 0.56 7.98 -18.14
N PHE A 140 -0.23 7.03 -17.64
CA PHE A 140 -1.69 7.10 -17.75
C PHE A 140 -2.29 8.24 -16.92
N ASN A 141 -1.72 8.54 -15.75
CA ASN A 141 -2.14 9.65 -14.91
C ASN A 141 -1.93 11.00 -15.61
N GLU A 142 -0.83 11.17 -16.35
CA GLU A 142 -0.63 12.38 -17.17
C GLU A 142 -1.72 12.54 -18.24
N ILE A 143 -2.08 11.43 -18.91
CA ILE A 143 -3.16 11.41 -19.90
C ILE A 143 -4.50 11.79 -19.24
N GLN A 144 -4.84 11.20 -18.09
CA GLN A 144 -6.08 11.51 -17.39
C GLN A 144 -6.13 12.98 -16.93
N ASN A 145 -5.03 13.51 -16.41
CA ASN A 145 -4.95 14.90 -15.98
C ASN A 145 -5.22 15.87 -17.13
N LEU A 146 -4.71 15.58 -18.33
CA LEU A 146 -5.02 16.38 -19.52
C LEU A 146 -6.46 16.18 -19.99
N SER A 147 -6.96 14.95 -20.01
CA SER A 147 -8.34 14.61 -20.40
C SER A 147 -9.37 15.37 -19.55
N TYR A 148 -9.10 15.55 -18.24
CA TYR A 148 -9.99 16.23 -17.30
C TYR A 148 -9.60 17.69 -17.01
N SER A 149 -8.62 18.25 -17.73
CA SER A 149 -8.14 19.63 -17.50
C SER A 149 -9.14 20.72 -17.91
N VAL A 150 -10.12 20.37 -18.75
CA VAL A 150 -11.15 21.29 -19.26
C VAL A 150 -12.53 20.78 -18.86
N SER A 151 -13.40 21.66 -18.39
CA SER A 151 -14.80 21.32 -18.10
C SER A 151 -15.61 21.15 -19.38
N CYS A 152 -16.42 20.09 -19.46
CA CYS A 152 -17.27 19.81 -20.61
C CYS A 152 -18.54 20.68 -20.56
N SER A 153 -18.64 21.66 -21.44
CA SER A 153 -19.84 22.53 -21.57
C SER A 153 -20.51 22.41 -22.94
N ASP A 154 -19.73 22.22 -24.00
CA ASP A 154 -20.21 21.92 -25.35
C ASP A 154 -19.57 20.63 -25.84
N SER A 155 -20.38 19.63 -26.19
CA SER A 155 -19.91 18.35 -26.75
C SER A 155 -19.21 18.50 -28.11
N GLY A 156 -19.46 19.59 -28.85
CA GLY A 156 -18.79 19.87 -30.12
C GLY A 156 -17.28 20.10 -29.98
N ASP A 157 -16.83 20.50 -28.79
CA ASP A 157 -15.41 20.70 -28.46
C ASP A 157 -14.74 19.44 -27.92
N TRP A 158 -15.40 18.27 -27.98
CA TRP A 158 -14.88 17.02 -27.44
C TRP A 158 -14.76 15.94 -28.50
N LEU A 159 -13.61 15.29 -28.46
CA LEU A 159 -13.24 14.15 -29.29
C LEU A 159 -12.97 12.96 -28.39
N PHE A 160 -12.79 11.79 -28.99
CA PHE A 160 -12.31 10.62 -28.27
C PHE A 160 -11.26 9.87 -29.10
N THR A 161 -10.40 9.13 -28.41
CA THR A 161 -9.39 8.27 -29.03
C THR A 161 -9.26 6.96 -28.26
N ALA A 162 -8.79 5.92 -28.94
CA ALA A 162 -8.41 4.68 -28.29
C ALA A 162 -7.12 4.87 -27.48
N TYR A 163 -6.97 4.14 -26.38
CA TYR A 163 -5.74 4.14 -25.57
C TYR A 163 -5.38 2.73 -25.10
N GLY A 164 -4.10 2.54 -24.82
CA GLY A 164 -3.59 1.29 -24.29
C GLY A 164 -3.52 0.16 -25.31
N ALA A 165 -2.97 -0.97 -24.89
CA ALA A 165 -2.83 -2.19 -25.67
C ALA A 165 -3.16 -3.39 -24.78
N LYS A 166 -4.26 -4.08 -25.06
CA LYS A 166 -4.57 -5.35 -24.40
C LYS A 166 -3.57 -6.42 -24.81
N ALA A 167 -3.30 -7.38 -23.92
CA ALA A 167 -2.37 -8.47 -24.20
C ALA A 167 -2.76 -9.35 -25.42
N CYS A 168 -4.07 -9.55 -25.67
CA CYS A 168 -4.55 -10.27 -26.87
C CYS A 168 -4.68 -9.38 -28.12
N GLY A 169 -4.32 -8.09 -28.04
CA GLY A 169 -4.51 -7.10 -29.10
C GLY A 169 -5.76 -6.23 -28.93
N GLY A 170 -5.77 -5.10 -29.64
CA GLY A 170 -6.77 -4.04 -29.50
C GLY A 170 -6.47 -3.08 -28.33
N PRO A 171 -7.18 -1.96 -28.24
CA PRO A 171 -6.96 -0.98 -27.19
C PRO A 171 -7.53 -1.45 -25.85
N GLN A 172 -7.03 -0.87 -24.77
CA GLN A 172 -7.59 -1.07 -23.42
C GLN A 172 -8.97 -0.42 -23.31
N GLY A 173 -9.17 0.71 -23.98
CA GLY A 173 -10.44 1.42 -24.01
C GLY A 173 -10.38 2.68 -24.86
N PHE A 174 -11.32 3.60 -24.59
CA PHE A 174 -11.40 4.91 -25.23
C PHE A 174 -11.43 6.01 -24.17
N ILE A 175 -10.83 7.15 -24.49
CA ILE A 175 -10.77 8.32 -23.61
C ILE A 175 -11.21 9.57 -24.37
N ALA A 176 -12.03 10.39 -23.73
CA ALA A 176 -12.49 11.67 -24.26
C ALA A 176 -11.47 12.78 -23.96
N TYR A 177 -11.27 13.69 -24.89
CA TYR A 177 -10.40 14.86 -24.71
C TYR A 177 -10.97 16.08 -25.43
N SER A 178 -10.71 17.26 -24.88
CA SER A 178 -11.17 18.51 -25.48
C SER A 178 -10.27 18.91 -26.66
N SER A 179 -10.87 19.43 -27.72
CA SER A 179 -10.14 20.05 -28.84
C SER A 179 -9.41 21.35 -28.44
N LEU A 180 -9.70 21.88 -27.24
CA LEU A 180 -9.14 23.12 -26.71
C LEU A 180 -7.79 22.94 -26.00
N ILE A 181 -7.35 21.70 -25.76
CA ILE A 181 -6.01 21.41 -25.21
C ILE A 181 -4.98 21.32 -26.35
N ASP A 182 -3.70 21.16 -26.01
CA ASP A 182 -2.68 20.75 -26.98
C ASP A 182 -2.92 19.30 -27.40
N THR A 183 -3.72 19.12 -28.45
CA THR A 183 -4.15 17.80 -28.95
C THR A 183 -3.00 17.00 -29.52
N VAL A 184 -1.96 17.65 -30.07
CA VAL A 184 -0.78 16.96 -30.61
C VAL A 184 -0.01 16.31 -29.47
N SER A 185 0.31 17.09 -28.42
CA SER A 185 1.00 16.55 -27.25
C SER A 185 0.18 15.49 -26.52
N PHE A 186 -1.14 15.68 -26.41
CA PHE A 186 -2.03 14.69 -25.80
C PHE A 186 -2.01 13.35 -26.56
N LEU A 187 -2.13 13.38 -27.89
CA LEU A 187 -2.14 12.16 -28.72
C LEU A 187 -0.77 11.46 -28.72
N GLU A 188 0.34 12.19 -28.67
CA GLU A 188 1.68 11.62 -28.52
C GLU A 188 1.84 10.87 -27.18
N LYS A 189 1.29 11.42 -26.09
CA LYS A 189 1.26 10.74 -24.79
C LYS A 189 0.44 9.44 -24.83
N ILE A 190 -0.72 9.46 -25.51
CA ILE A 190 -1.54 8.26 -25.72
C ILE A 190 -0.74 7.18 -26.46
N GLU A 191 -0.03 7.54 -27.54
CA GLU A 191 0.79 6.60 -28.30
C GLU A 191 1.94 6.03 -27.44
N THR A 192 2.61 6.91 -26.69
CA THR A 192 3.68 6.52 -25.76
C THR A 192 3.20 5.52 -24.71
N TYR A 193 2.07 5.80 -24.05
CA TYR A 193 1.44 4.89 -23.09
C TYR A 193 1.06 3.56 -23.75
N THR A 194 0.43 3.62 -24.92
CA THR A 194 -0.04 2.45 -25.66
C THR A 194 1.11 1.52 -26.03
N GLN A 195 2.23 2.07 -26.50
CA GLN A 195 3.42 1.30 -26.82
C GLN A 195 4.08 0.73 -25.54
N ALA A 196 4.18 1.53 -24.47
CA ALA A 196 4.73 1.06 -23.20
C ALA A 196 3.90 -0.09 -22.60
N GLU A 197 2.56 -0.02 -22.65
CA GLU A 197 1.69 -1.07 -22.12
C GLU A 197 1.81 -2.37 -22.94
N LYS A 198 1.95 -2.24 -24.27
CA LYS A 198 2.24 -3.38 -25.14
C LYS A 198 3.56 -4.06 -24.77
N ASP A 199 4.62 -3.28 -24.57
CA ASP A 199 5.94 -3.80 -24.21
C ASP A 199 5.94 -4.45 -22.82
N PHE A 200 5.21 -3.86 -21.86
CA PHE A 200 4.97 -4.45 -20.55
C PHE A 200 4.25 -5.81 -20.65
N ASN A 201 3.18 -5.89 -21.42
CA ASN A 201 2.41 -7.13 -21.61
C ASN A 201 3.28 -8.24 -22.19
N LEU A 202 4.13 -7.92 -23.18
CA LEU A 202 5.09 -8.86 -23.77
C LEU A 202 6.17 -9.28 -22.77
N LYS A 203 6.73 -8.32 -22.02
CA LYS A 203 7.80 -8.56 -21.04
C LYS A 203 7.37 -9.49 -19.92
N TYR A 204 6.14 -9.33 -19.42
CA TYR A 204 5.63 -10.06 -18.26
C TYR A 204 4.63 -11.18 -18.59
N GLY A 205 4.38 -11.44 -19.88
CA GLY A 205 3.46 -12.50 -20.29
C GLY A 205 2.04 -12.30 -19.77
N VAL A 206 1.58 -11.04 -19.70
CA VAL A 206 0.24 -10.69 -19.21
C VAL A 206 -0.80 -11.34 -20.11
N VAL A 207 -1.89 -11.85 -19.52
CA VAL A 207 -3.00 -12.47 -20.25
C VAL A 207 -4.26 -11.62 -20.05
N SER A 208 -5.09 -11.51 -21.08
CA SER A 208 -6.38 -10.80 -21.04
C SER A 208 -7.51 -11.72 -21.46
N ASP A 209 -8.75 -11.33 -21.16
CA ASP A 209 -10.01 -11.92 -21.63
C ASP A 209 -10.22 -11.95 -23.16
N CYS A 210 -9.28 -11.40 -23.94
CA CYS A 210 -9.35 -11.19 -25.38
C CYS A 210 -10.62 -10.48 -25.90
N SER A 211 -11.31 -9.71 -25.04
CA SER A 211 -12.45 -8.89 -25.45
C SER A 211 -11.99 -7.64 -26.20
N ILE A 212 -12.75 -7.22 -27.21
CA ILE A 212 -12.50 -5.99 -27.96
C ILE A 212 -13.48 -4.93 -27.48
N PRO A 213 -13.02 -3.79 -26.94
CA PRO A 213 -13.92 -2.72 -26.54
C PRO A 213 -14.63 -2.13 -27.77
N THR A 214 -15.96 -1.99 -27.68
CA THR A 214 -16.77 -1.31 -28.70
C THR A 214 -16.33 0.15 -28.78
N ALA A 215 -16.21 0.70 -29.98
CA ALA A 215 -15.90 2.12 -30.14
C ALA A 215 -17.11 3.01 -29.77
N PRO A 216 -16.90 4.14 -29.06
CA PRO A 216 -17.94 5.13 -28.86
C PRO A 216 -18.45 5.71 -30.19
N ILE A 217 -19.68 6.20 -30.17
CA ILE A 217 -20.33 6.91 -31.27
C ILE A 217 -20.15 8.44 -31.09
N SER A 218 -20.18 8.94 -29.86
CA SER A 218 -20.07 10.37 -29.55
C SER A 218 -19.61 10.65 -28.12
N VAL A 219 -19.38 11.93 -27.82
CA VAL A 219 -19.19 12.44 -26.45
C VAL A 219 -20.39 13.31 -26.09
N GLU A 220 -20.89 13.19 -24.86
CA GLU A 220 -21.87 14.11 -24.27
C GLU A 220 -21.30 14.76 -23.01
N CYS A 221 -21.66 16.01 -22.75
CA CYS A 221 -21.33 16.65 -21.48
C CYS A 221 -22.43 16.35 -20.43
N GLN A 222 -22.03 15.74 -19.30
CA GLN A 222 -22.93 15.54 -18.15
C GLN A 222 -22.23 15.99 -16.87
N ASN A 223 -22.87 16.88 -16.10
CA ASN A 223 -22.31 17.44 -14.87
C ASN A 223 -20.90 18.04 -15.05
N SER A 224 -20.64 18.69 -16.19
CA SER A 224 -19.33 19.24 -16.57
C SER A 224 -18.23 18.21 -16.90
N TYR A 225 -18.59 16.93 -17.03
CA TYR A 225 -17.68 15.86 -17.43
C TYR A 225 -18.02 15.33 -18.83
N PRO A 226 -17.02 14.95 -19.63
CA PRO A 226 -17.22 14.26 -20.90
C PRO A 226 -17.60 12.79 -20.67
N ILE A 227 -18.72 12.35 -21.24
CA ILE A 227 -19.23 10.98 -21.16
C ILE A 227 -19.25 10.37 -22.56
N LEU A 228 -18.55 9.25 -22.74
CA LEU A 228 -18.58 8.48 -23.99
C LEU A 228 -19.94 7.78 -24.16
N LYS A 229 -20.53 7.90 -25.34
CA LYS A 229 -21.76 7.18 -25.74
C LYS A 229 -21.43 6.06 -26.69
N TYR A 230 -22.04 4.89 -26.47
CA TYR A 230 -21.85 3.66 -27.25
C TYR A 230 -23.18 3.23 -27.85
#